data_AF-A0AAV0XSD9-F1
#
_entry.id   AF-A0AAV0XSD9-F1
#
_cell.length_a   1.000
_cell.length_b   1.000
_cell.length_c   1.000
_cell.angle_alpha   90.00
_cell.angle_beta   90.00
_cell.angle_gamma   90.00
#
_symmetry.space_group_name_H-M   'P 1'
#
loop_
_entity.id
_entity.type
_entity.pdbx_description
1 polymer ?
#
loop_
_entity_poly.entity_id
_entity_poly.type
_entity_poly.pdbx_seq_one_letter_code
_entity_poly.pdbx_strand_id
1 'polypeptide(L)'
;MHEIEGLLSSRSIDVCLIQEPATDCKGIYLFDRRPYRVVASGVGPKAAIVVANPAVGILSLQHLSTPHISVAVFTVGNLRLVLISAYFQFSEPTQTHVDALESVLDSVSGNVLVCADVNARSTLWHERGEMVVELIGRKNLTVNNLAGSVNTFINRGSACLDVTLTSYGVNVADWTAVHNLTSSDHAIISFDVTQNCARLNDRTDPFVKYDWSKTNWNEFRKSLKLRVSAWMTDLESPDLDTSTAALLYNYNLITNIITISTDTP
;
A
#
# COMPACT_ATOMS: atom_id res chain seq x y z
N MET A 1 3.10 -17.15 7.75
CA MET A 1 1.72 -17.25 8.32
C MET A 1 1.67 -17.27 9.84
N HIS A 2 2.36 -18.17 10.56
CA HIS A 2 2.37 -18.17 12.03
C HIS A 2 2.93 -16.87 12.63
N GLU A 3 4.00 -16.33 12.06
CA GLU A 3 4.57 -15.03 12.49
C GLU A 3 3.57 -13.89 12.33
N ILE A 4 2.82 -13.89 11.21
CA ILE A 4 1.75 -12.91 10.96
C ILE A 4 0.63 -13.05 12.00
N GLU A 5 0.19 -14.27 12.34
CA GLU A 5 -0.81 -14.44 13.41
C GLU A 5 -0.27 -13.96 14.77
N GLY A 6 1.00 -14.21 15.06
CA GLY A 6 1.67 -13.66 16.25
C GLY A 6 1.61 -12.14 16.28
N LEU A 7 1.81 -11.47 15.14
CA LEU A 7 1.67 -10.01 15.03
C LEU A 7 0.21 -9.57 15.22
N LEU A 8 -0.76 -10.21 14.54
CA LEU A 8 -2.19 -9.93 14.69
C LEU A 8 -2.70 -10.11 16.13
N SER A 9 -2.08 -11.02 16.89
CA SER A 9 -2.46 -11.30 18.28
C SER A 9 -1.74 -10.42 19.30
N SER A 10 -0.53 -9.94 18.99
CA SER A 10 0.31 -9.17 19.91
C SER A 10 0.19 -7.66 19.74
N ARG A 11 -0.27 -7.19 18.58
CA ARG A 11 -0.47 -5.78 18.26
C ARG A 11 -1.95 -5.48 18.07
N SER A 12 -2.34 -4.24 18.32
CA SER A 12 -3.68 -3.73 18.03
C SER A 12 -3.86 -3.50 16.52
N ILE A 13 -3.83 -4.58 15.73
CA ILE A 13 -4.03 -4.56 14.28
C ILE A 13 -5.49 -4.85 13.99
N ASP A 14 -6.08 -4.03 13.15
CA ASP A 14 -7.50 -4.16 12.81
C ASP A 14 -7.70 -4.95 11.53
N VAL A 15 -6.89 -4.65 10.53
CA VAL A 15 -6.96 -5.26 9.19
C VAL A 15 -5.55 -5.50 8.67
N CYS A 16 -5.37 -6.63 7.99
CA CYS A 16 -4.14 -6.99 7.31
C CYS A 16 -4.42 -7.31 5.83
N LEU A 17 -3.69 -6.65 4.93
CA LEU A 17 -3.73 -6.91 3.49
C LEU A 17 -2.52 -7.76 3.13
N ILE A 18 -2.75 -8.98 2.64
CA ILE A 18 -1.72 -10.00 2.47
C ILE A 18 -1.55 -10.34 0.99
N GLN A 19 -0.32 -10.30 0.51
CA GLN A 19 0.08 -10.82 -0.79
C GLN A 19 0.79 -12.16 -0.64
N GLU A 20 0.52 -13.07 -1.56
CA GLU A 20 1.00 -14.47 -1.57
C GLU A 20 0.75 -15.26 -0.27
N PRO A 21 -0.46 -15.21 0.31
CA PRO A 21 -0.73 -15.97 1.53
C PRO A 21 -0.49 -17.46 1.32
N ALA A 22 0.09 -18.14 2.30
CA ALA A 22 0.18 -19.59 2.23
C ALA A 22 -1.23 -20.20 2.26
N THR A 23 -1.48 -21.16 1.37
CA THR A 23 -2.79 -21.79 1.20
C THR A 23 -2.70 -23.29 1.40
N ASP A 24 -3.83 -23.90 1.75
CA ASP A 24 -4.02 -25.35 1.73
C ASP A 24 -5.42 -25.71 1.23
N CYS A 25 -5.81 -26.98 1.36
CA CYS A 25 -7.10 -27.47 0.87
C CYS A 25 -8.33 -26.82 1.53
N LYS A 26 -8.17 -26.06 2.61
CA LYS A 26 -9.27 -25.36 3.30
C LYS A 26 -9.26 -23.84 3.09
N GLY A 27 -8.36 -23.32 2.26
CA GLY A 27 -8.22 -21.88 1.99
C GLY A 27 -6.88 -21.33 2.45
N ILE A 28 -6.89 -20.11 2.99
CA ILE A 28 -5.70 -19.44 3.51
C ILE A 28 -5.30 -20.11 4.83
N TYR A 29 -4.10 -20.68 4.82
CA TYR A 29 -3.54 -21.44 5.94
C TYR A 29 -3.58 -20.59 7.21
N LEU A 30 -4.06 -21.21 8.29
CA LEU A 30 -4.23 -20.64 9.63
C LEU A 30 -5.39 -19.64 9.76
N PHE A 31 -5.52 -18.66 8.87
CA PHE A 31 -6.51 -17.58 9.05
C PHE A 31 -7.96 -18.03 8.88
N ASP A 32 -8.26 -18.94 7.96
CA ASP A 32 -9.60 -19.51 7.80
C ASP A 32 -10.03 -20.45 8.95
N ARG A 33 -9.18 -20.62 9.97
CA ARG A 33 -9.39 -21.52 11.13
C ARG A 33 -9.42 -20.78 12.46
N ARG A 34 -9.26 -19.47 12.42
CA ARG A 34 -9.15 -18.58 13.57
C ARG A 34 -10.33 -17.61 13.58
N PRO A 35 -10.56 -16.83 14.65
CA PRO A 35 -11.68 -15.89 14.71
C PRO A 35 -11.47 -14.65 13.83
N TYR A 36 -10.79 -14.80 12.70
CA TYR A 36 -10.57 -13.76 11.71
C TYR A 36 -11.61 -13.87 10.60
N ARG A 37 -11.94 -12.72 10.00
CA ARG A 37 -12.75 -12.70 8.77
C ARG A 37 -11.81 -12.51 7.59
N VAL A 38 -11.90 -13.40 6.64
CA VAL A 38 -10.98 -13.46 5.50
C VAL A 38 -11.76 -13.16 4.21
N VAL A 39 -11.22 -12.26 3.40
CA VAL A 39 -11.68 -11.96 2.05
C VAL A 39 -10.58 -12.36 1.09
N ALA A 40 -10.85 -13.40 0.31
CA ALA A 40 -10.02 -13.85 -0.80
C ALA A 40 -10.92 -14.46 -1.88
N SER A 41 -10.42 -14.59 -3.11
CA SER A 41 -11.19 -15.13 -4.24
C SER A 41 -10.38 -16.16 -5.03
N GLY A 42 -11.07 -17.14 -5.60
CA GLY A 42 -10.49 -18.19 -6.43
C GLY A 42 -9.74 -19.31 -5.68
N VAL A 43 -9.21 -20.25 -6.46
CA VAL A 43 -8.37 -21.35 -5.96
C VAL A 43 -6.92 -20.88 -5.92
N GLY A 44 -6.26 -21.02 -4.76
CA GLY A 44 -4.90 -20.52 -4.56
C GLY A 44 -4.81 -18.99 -4.62
N PRO A 45 -5.55 -18.26 -3.77
CA PRO A 45 -5.50 -16.80 -3.76
C PRO A 45 -4.08 -16.29 -3.53
N LYS A 46 -3.71 -15.26 -4.29
CA LYS A 46 -2.46 -14.51 -4.20
C LYS A 46 -2.63 -13.16 -3.51
N ALA A 47 -3.85 -12.74 -3.24
CA ALA A 47 -4.15 -11.56 -2.45
C ALA A 47 -5.31 -11.83 -1.48
N ALA A 48 -5.24 -11.25 -0.29
CA ALA A 48 -6.23 -11.44 0.75
C ALA A 48 -6.36 -10.22 1.67
N ILE A 49 -7.54 -10.10 2.30
CA ILE A 49 -7.79 -9.14 3.37
C ILE A 49 -8.23 -9.93 4.60
N VAL A 50 -7.50 -9.79 5.69
CA VAL A 50 -7.77 -10.45 6.97
C VAL A 50 -8.19 -9.39 7.97
N VAL A 51 -9.37 -9.52 8.53
CA VAL A 51 -9.90 -8.59 9.55
C VAL A 51 -9.79 -9.24 10.92
N ALA A 52 -8.94 -8.66 11.77
CA ALA A 52 -8.65 -9.15 13.11
C ALA A 52 -9.56 -8.52 14.16
N ASN A 53 -9.92 -7.24 14.02
CA ASN A 53 -10.81 -6.58 14.96
C ASN A 53 -12.29 -6.91 14.64
N PRO A 54 -13.06 -7.51 15.57
CA PRO A 54 -14.47 -7.85 15.34
C PRO A 54 -15.39 -6.63 15.21
N ALA A 55 -14.99 -5.45 15.71
CA ALA A 55 -15.77 -4.20 15.60
C ALA A 55 -15.74 -3.60 14.18
N VAL A 56 -14.80 -4.04 13.35
CA VAL A 56 -14.72 -3.62 11.94
C VAL A 56 -15.87 -4.25 11.15
N GLY A 57 -16.61 -3.47 10.39
CA GLY A 57 -17.51 -4.01 9.36
C GLY A 57 -16.72 -4.33 8.08
N ILE A 58 -17.00 -5.47 7.45
CA ILE A 58 -16.36 -5.88 6.20
C ILE A 58 -17.41 -6.48 5.26
N LEU A 59 -17.44 -6.00 4.02
CA LEU A 59 -18.30 -6.52 2.95
C LEU A 59 -17.42 -6.90 1.76
N SER A 60 -17.29 -8.20 1.49
CA SER A 60 -16.56 -8.69 0.32
C SER A 60 -17.27 -8.29 -0.99
N LEU A 61 -16.51 -7.76 -1.94
CA LEU A 61 -16.98 -7.47 -3.30
C LEU A 61 -16.51 -8.57 -4.25
N GLN A 62 -17.02 -9.79 -4.05
CA GLN A 62 -16.57 -11.00 -4.78
C GLN A 62 -16.62 -10.87 -6.31
N HIS A 63 -17.54 -10.07 -6.86
CA HIS A 63 -17.64 -9.83 -8.31
C HIS A 63 -16.50 -8.97 -8.89
N LEU A 64 -15.75 -8.27 -8.03
CA LEU A 64 -14.56 -7.49 -8.40
C LEU A 64 -13.26 -8.20 -7.97
N SER A 65 -13.35 -9.20 -7.10
CA SER A 65 -12.19 -9.93 -6.59
C SER A 65 -11.74 -11.03 -7.55
N THR A 66 -10.44 -11.14 -7.75
CA THR A 66 -9.76 -12.18 -8.51
C THR A 66 -8.75 -12.91 -7.59
N PRO A 67 -8.09 -14.00 -8.03
CA PRO A 67 -7.00 -14.58 -7.24
C PRO A 67 -5.90 -13.57 -6.89
N HIS A 68 -5.64 -12.58 -7.76
CA HIS A 68 -4.58 -11.58 -7.59
C HIS A 68 -5.06 -10.28 -6.94
N ILE A 69 -6.36 -10.07 -6.81
CA ILE A 69 -6.94 -8.83 -6.27
C ILE A 69 -8.08 -9.18 -5.32
N SER A 70 -7.95 -8.86 -4.03
CA SER A 70 -9.03 -8.98 -3.05
C SER A 70 -9.62 -7.61 -2.78
N VAL A 71 -10.95 -7.48 -2.93
CA VAL A 71 -11.69 -6.23 -2.80
C VAL A 71 -12.77 -6.34 -1.72
N ALA A 72 -12.79 -5.40 -0.78
CA ALA A 72 -13.84 -5.33 0.23
C ALA A 72 -14.15 -3.90 0.66
N VAL A 73 -15.40 -3.64 1.04
CA VAL A 73 -15.78 -2.41 1.72
C VAL A 73 -15.56 -2.58 3.22
N PHE A 74 -14.72 -1.72 3.76
CA PHE A 74 -14.37 -1.62 5.17
C PHE A 74 -15.17 -0.48 5.82
N THR A 75 -15.71 -0.71 7.00
CA THR A 75 -16.44 0.31 7.78
C THR A 75 -16.09 0.27 9.27
N VAL A 76 -15.69 1.40 9.83
CA VAL A 76 -15.48 1.59 11.28
C VAL A 76 -16.05 2.93 11.69
N GLY A 77 -17.11 2.93 12.50
CA GLY A 77 -17.85 4.16 12.80
C GLY A 77 -18.32 4.84 11.50
N ASN A 78 -17.82 6.06 11.25
CA ASN A 78 -18.12 6.82 10.04
C ASN A 78 -17.11 6.64 8.91
N LEU A 79 -15.98 5.97 9.16
CA LEU A 79 -14.97 5.66 8.15
C LEU A 79 -15.51 4.57 7.23
N ARG A 80 -15.54 4.85 5.92
CA ARG A 80 -15.93 3.87 4.90
C ARG A 80 -14.95 3.92 3.74
N LEU A 81 -14.22 2.83 3.54
CA LEU A 81 -13.21 2.70 2.49
C LEU A 81 -13.40 1.42 1.70
N VAL A 82 -13.01 1.45 0.43
CA VAL A 82 -12.79 0.23 -0.36
C VAL A 82 -11.33 -0.17 -0.17
N LEU A 83 -11.10 -1.32 0.45
CA LEU A 83 -9.79 -1.92 0.60
C LEU A 83 -9.52 -2.82 -0.60
N ILE A 84 -8.32 -2.68 -1.17
CA ILE A 84 -7.84 -3.46 -2.30
C ILE A 84 -6.46 -4.01 -1.94
N SER A 85 -6.36 -5.32 -1.72
CA SER A 85 -5.08 -6.03 -1.68
C SER A 85 -4.80 -6.57 -3.08
N ALA A 86 -3.63 -6.25 -3.65
CA ALA A 86 -3.26 -6.71 -4.98
C ALA A 86 -1.85 -7.33 -5.00
N TYR A 87 -1.66 -8.36 -5.81
CA TYR A 87 -0.36 -8.99 -6.06
C TYR A 87 -0.12 -9.12 -7.56
N PHE A 88 0.91 -8.43 -8.06
CA PHE A 88 1.30 -8.47 -9.45
C PHE A 88 2.36 -9.55 -9.57
N GLN A 89 2.00 -10.68 -10.18
CA GLN A 89 2.87 -11.83 -10.22
C GLN A 89 4.07 -11.54 -11.13
N PHE A 90 5.28 -11.75 -10.60
CA PHE A 90 6.51 -11.41 -11.32
C PHE A 90 6.64 -12.11 -12.69
N SER A 91 6.14 -13.34 -12.78
CA SER A 91 6.16 -14.19 -13.98
C SER A 91 5.08 -13.84 -15.01
N GLU A 92 4.14 -12.96 -14.67
CA GLU A 92 3.05 -12.53 -15.56
C GLU A 92 3.29 -11.11 -16.12
N PRO A 93 2.66 -10.75 -17.25
CA PRO A 93 2.75 -9.40 -17.78
C PRO A 93 2.15 -8.37 -16.82
N THR A 94 2.92 -7.35 -16.45
CA THR A 94 2.44 -6.27 -15.56
C THR A 94 1.18 -5.59 -16.09
N GLN A 95 1.02 -5.45 -17.42
CA GLN A 95 -0.18 -4.89 -18.04
C GLN A 95 -1.46 -5.64 -17.62
N THR A 96 -1.42 -6.97 -17.51
CA THR A 96 -2.58 -7.78 -17.10
C THR A 96 -3.07 -7.38 -15.71
N HIS A 97 -2.16 -7.11 -14.79
CA HIS A 97 -2.52 -6.69 -13.44
C HIS A 97 -2.91 -5.20 -13.37
N VAL A 98 -2.28 -4.34 -14.17
CA VAL A 98 -2.66 -2.93 -14.31
C VAL A 98 -4.08 -2.81 -14.85
N ASP A 99 -4.43 -3.54 -15.91
CA ASP A 99 -5.77 -3.54 -16.48
C ASP A 99 -6.82 -4.07 -15.49
N ALA A 100 -6.49 -5.14 -14.77
CA ALA A 100 -7.36 -5.71 -13.75
C ALA A 100 -7.61 -4.72 -12.60
N LEU A 101 -6.55 -4.08 -12.08
CA LEU A 101 -6.67 -3.08 -11.02
C LEU A 101 -7.42 -1.83 -11.51
N GLU A 102 -7.16 -1.38 -12.74
CA GLU A 102 -7.90 -0.30 -13.39
C GLU A 102 -9.40 -0.60 -13.46
N SER A 103 -9.78 -1.79 -13.93
CA SER A 103 -11.18 -2.21 -14.01
C SER A 103 -11.86 -2.24 -12.64
N VAL A 104 -11.15 -2.65 -11.58
CA VAL A 104 -11.67 -2.59 -10.22
C VAL A 104 -11.88 -1.14 -9.79
N LEU A 105 -10.88 -0.28 -10.00
CA LEU A 105 -10.94 1.14 -9.65
C LEU A 105 -12.07 1.88 -10.38
N ASP A 106 -12.38 1.50 -11.62
CA ASP A 106 -13.51 2.05 -12.39
C ASP A 106 -14.88 1.56 -11.90
N SER A 107 -14.92 0.38 -11.27
CA SER A 107 -16.17 -0.25 -10.82
C SER A 107 -16.54 0.12 -9.38
N VAL A 108 -15.59 0.60 -8.59
CA VAL A 108 -15.82 0.96 -7.19
C VAL A 108 -16.17 2.44 -7.04
N SER A 109 -17.11 2.73 -6.15
CA SER A 109 -17.46 4.10 -5.77
C SER A 109 -16.96 4.40 -4.36
N GLY A 110 -16.44 5.61 -4.16
CA GLY A 110 -16.00 6.10 -2.85
C GLY A 110 -14.49 6.08 -2.70
N ASN A 111 -14.05 6.23 -1.45
CA ASN A 111 -12.63 6.36 -1.15
C ASN A 111 -11.94 4.99 -1.13
N VAL A 112 -10.76 4.88 -1.73
CA VAL A 112 -10.03 3.62 -1.87
C VAL A 112 -8.69 3.67 -1.12
N LEU A 113 -8.30 2.51 -0.60
CA LEU A 113 -6.95 2.20 -0.13
C LEU A 113 -6.49 0.94 -0.88
N VAL A 114 -5.36 1.06 -1.59
CA VAL A 114 -4.73 -0.04 -2.31
C VAL A 114 -3.40 -0.36 -1.66
N CYS A 115 -3.19 -1.62 -1.33
CA CYS A 115 -1.90 -2.14 -0.90
C CYS A 115 -1.49 -3.22 -1.91
N ALA A 116 -0.45 -2.95 -2.68
CA ALA A 116 -0.06 -3.78 -3.79
C ALA A 116 1.43 -4.12 -3.75
N ASP A 117 1.77 -5.39 -3.86
CA ASP A 117 3.09 -5.79 -4.34
C ASP A 117 3.04 -5.76 -5.87
N VAL A 118 3.74 -4.79 -6.47
CA VAL A 118 3.70 -4.55 -7.91
C VAL A 118 4.78 -5.32 -8.66
N ASN A 119 5.77 -5.92 -7.97
CA ASN A 119 6.93 -6.58 -8.58
C ASN A 119 7.57 -5.78 -9.74
N ALA A 120 7.50 -4.44 -9.60
CA ALA A 120 7.89 -3.48 -10.61
C ALA A 120 8.87 -2.49 -10.01
N ARG A 121 10.01 -2.30 -10.65
CA ARG A 121 10.98 -1.26 -10.28
C ARG A 121 10.70 0.01 -11.08
N SER A 122 10.63 1.15 -10.41
CA SER A 122 10.64 2.46 -11.07
C SER A 122 11.84 3.27 -10.61
N THR A 123 12.88 3.35 -11.45
CA THR A 123 14.03 4.26 -11.23
C THR A 123 14.66 4.80 -12.52
N LEU A 124 13.96 4.80 -13.68
CA LEU A 124 14.35 5.34 -15.01
C LEU A 124 14.61 4.33 -16.15
N TRP A 125 14.47 3.00 -15.99
CA TRP A 125 14.84 2.04 -17.08
C TRP A 125 14.02 0.73 -17.17
N HIS A 126 12.87 0.62 -16.50
CA HIS A 126 12.03 -0.60 -16.58
C HIS A 126 10.56 -0.25 -16.88
N GLU A 127 10.04 -0.77 -17.99
CA GLU A 127 8.68 -0.54 -18.51
C GLU A 127 7.60 -0.91 -17.48
N ARG A 128 7.87 -1.88 -16.58
CA ARG A 128 6.94 -2.32 -15.53
C ARG A 128 6.56 -1.19 -14.57
N GLY A 129 7.53 -0.37 -14.16
CA GLY A 129 7.29 0.72 -13.21
C GLY A 129 6.52 1.88 -13.84
N GLU A 130 6.73 2.13 -15.13
CA GLU A 130 6.08 3.22 -15.86
C GLU A 130 4.58 3.00 -16.00
N MET A 131 4.14 1.77 -16.31
CA MET A 131 2.71 1.43 -16.39
C MET A 131 1.98 1.65 -15.05
N VAL A 132 2.62 1.30 -13.93
CA VAL A 132 2.05 1.53 -12.59
C VAL A 132 1.96 3.03 -12.28
N VAL A 133 3.00 3.79 -12.61
CA VAL A 133 3.01 5.26 -12.45
C VAL A 133 1.92 5.92 -13.31
N GLU A 134 1.75 5.45 -14.55
CA GLU A 134 0.70 5.94 -15.45
C GLU A 134 -0.69 5.63 -14.88
N LEU A 135 -0.93 4.41 -14.40
CA LEU A 135 -2.20 4.05 -13.74
C LEU A 135 -2.49 4.96 -12.53
N ILE A 136 -1.50 5.17 -11.66
CA ILE A 136 -1.60 6.07 -10.50
C ILE A 136 -2.02 7.47 -10.94
N GLY A 137 -1.38 8.00 -12.00
CA GLY A 137 -1.73 9.30 -12.57
C GLY A 137 -3.14 9.35 -13.16
N ARG A 138 -3.52 8.35 -13.97
CA ARG A 138 -4.85 8.27 -14.60
C ARG A 138 -5.98 8.17 -13.59
N LYS A 139 -5.78 7.43 -12.51
CA LYS A 139 -6.76 7.23 -11.43
C LYS A 139 -6.67 8.26 -10.31
N ASN A 140 -5.79 9.26 -10.42
CA ASN A 140 -5.56 10.31 -9.42
C ASN A 140 -5.31 9.74 -8.01
N LEU A 141 -4.47 8.71 -7.92
CA LEU A 141 -4.08 8.10 -6.65
C LEU A 141 -2.86 8.78 -6.05
N THR A 142 -2.82 8.86 -4.73
CA THR A 142 -1.68 9.34 -3.94
C THR A 142 -0.81 8.16 -3.55
N VAL A 143 0.51 8.27 -3.76
CA VAL A 143 1.50 7.31 -3.24
C VAL A 143 1.86 7.71 -1.81
N ASN A 144 1.68 6.80 -0.85
CA ASN A 144 1.92 7.06 0.58
C ASN A 144 3.25 6.51 1.09
N ASN A 145 3.99 5.78 0.25
CA ASN A 145 5.34 5.32 0.60
C ASN A 145 6.24 6.52 0.93
N LEU A 146 6.91 6.47 2.09
CA LEU A 146 7.77 7.58 2.54
C LEU A 146 9.09 7.59 1.76
N ALA A 147 9.43 8.73 1.15
CA ALA A 147 10.72 8.91 0.50
C ALA A 147 11.88 8.75 1.51
N GLY A 148 12.90 7.96 1.17
CA GLY A 148 14.03 7.67 2.06
C GLY A 148 13.74 6.62 3.15
N SER A 149 12.56 6.00 3.15
CA SER A 149 12.29 4.82 3.97
C SER A 149 13.07 3.59 3.49
N VAL A 150 13.10 2.56 4.34
CA VAL A 150 13.76 1.29 4.02
C VAL A 150 13.07 0.64 2.81
N ASN A 151 13.88 0.05 1.92
CA ASN A 151 13.37 -0.73 0.80
C ASN A 151 12.43 -1.84 1.30
N THR A 152 11.28 -1.97 0.66
CA THR A 152 10.23 -2.91 1.10
C THR A 152 10.56 -4.36 0.77
N PHE A 153 11.55 -4.62 -0.08
CA PHE A 153 12.06 -5.95 -0.41
C PHE A 153 13.58 -5.98 -0.27
N ILE A 154 14.11 -6.99 0.43
CA ILE A 154 15.55 -7.23 0.61
C ILE A 154 15.84 -8.73 0.54
N ASN A 155 16.54 -9.14 -0.53
CA ASN A 155 17.14 -10.48 -0.66
C ASN A 155 18.57 -10.33 -1.22
N ARG A 156 18.87 -10.85 -2.41
CA ARG A 156 20.15 -10.67 -3.12
C ARG A 156 20.38 -9.24 -3.61
N GLY A 157 19.39 -8.38 -3.45
CA GLY A 157 19.40 -6.93 -3.69
C GLY A 157 18.21 -6.31 -2.96
N SER A 158 18.08 -4.99 -3.03
CA SER A 158 16.98 -4.28 -2.37
C SER A 158 16.18 -3.42 -3.35
N ALA A 159 14.86 -3.35 -3.14
CA ALA A 159 13.94 -2.59 -3.98
C ALA A 159 12.69 -2.17 -3.18
N CYS A 160 11.99 -1.16 -3.69
CA CYS A 160 10.64 -0.82 -3.24
C CYS A 160 9.67 -1.44 -4.25
N LEU A 161 9.08 -2.58 -3.88
CA LEU A 161 8.14 -3.34 -4.72
C LEU A 161 6.71 -3.25 -4.21
N ASP A 162 6.53 -2.84 -2.96
CA ASP A 162 5.24 -2.72 -2.30
C ASP A 162 4.82 -1.25 -2.29
N VAL A 163 3.60 -0.96 -2.75
CA VAL A 163 3.05 0.39 -2.80
C VAL A 163 1.77 0.49 -1.97
N THR A 164 1.64 1.61 -1.26
CA THR A 164 0.42 1.99 -0.54
C THR A 164 -0.20 3.20 -1.23
N LEU A 165 -1.35 3.01 -1.87
CA LEU A 165 -2.01 4.03 -2.67
C LEU A 165 -3.37 4.40 -2.06
N THR A 166 -3.76 5.67 -2.18
CA THR A 166 -5.07 6.12 -1.72
C THR A 166 -5.75 7.05 -2.71
N SER A 167 -7.08 7.06 -2.72
CA SER A 167 -7.82 8.17 -3.36
C SER A 167 -7.68 9.46 -2.56
N TYR A 168 -8.01 10.57 -3.20
CA TYR A 168 -8.15 11.86 -2.53
C TYR A 168 -9.08 11.79 -1.29
N GLY A 169 -8.70 12.46 -0.21
CA GLY A 169 -9.47 12.53 1.04
C GLY A 169 -9.23 11.38 2.02
N VAL A 170 -8.39 10.40 1.67
CA VAL A 170 -7.86 9.39 2.60
C VAL A 170 -6.46 9.80 3.00
N ASN A 171 -6.23 9.92 4.30
CA ASN A 171 -4.94 10.27 4.86
C ASN A 171 -4.32 9.04 5.53
N VAL A 172 -3.07 8.76 5.16
CA VAL A 172 -2.23 7.71 5.75
C VAL A 172 -1.27 8.38 6.73
N ALA A 173 -1.30 7.96 7.98
CA ALA A 173 -0.41 8.43 9.04
C ALA A 173 0.51 7.31 9.51
N ASP A 174 1.65 7.68 10.10
CA ASP A 174 2.58 6.74 10.75
C ASP A 174 3.03 5.59 9.85
N TRP A 175 3.17 5.87 8.55
CA TRP A 175 3.61 4.89 7.57
C TRP A 175 5.05 4.46 7.84
N THR A 176 5.23 3.16 8.01
CA THR A 176 6.51 2.54 8.36
C THR A 176 6.68 1.23 7.63
N ALA A 177 7.91 0.89 7.26
CA ALA A 177 8.30 -0.40 6.69
C ALA A 177 9.39 -1.03 7.58
N VAL A 178 9.15 -2.24 8.06
CA VAL A 178 10.00 -2.90 9.07
C VAL A 178 10.33 -4.33 8.64
N HIS A 179 11.62 -4.61 8.50
CA HIS A 179 12.16 -5.95 8.28
C HIS A 179 12.30 -6.75 9.59
N ASN A 180 12.54 -8.05 9.48
CA ASN A 180 12.80 -8.97 10.60
C ASN A 180 11.60 -9.18 11.56
N LEU A 181 10.39 -8.77 11.16
CA LEU A 181 9.15 -9.15 11.86
C LEU A 181 8.59 -10.49 11.36
N THR A 182 9.01 -10.92 10.17
CA THR A 182 8.75 -12.23 9.60
C THR A 182 10.02 -12.74 8.93
N SER A 183 10.01 -14.01 8.53
CA SER A 183 11.05 -14.59 7.69
C SER A 183 10.93 -14.21 6.20
N SER A 184 10.00 -13.33 5.82
CA SER A 184 9.84 -12.85 4.45
C SER A 184 10.98 -11.90 4.08
N ASP A 185 11.38 -11.91 2.80
CA ASP A 185 12.28 -10.90 2.24
C ASP A 185 11.57 -9.55 2.09
N HIS A 186 10.24 -9.52 2.19
CA HIS A 186 9.45 -8.29 2.26
C HIS A 186 9.36 -7.74 3.69
N ALA A 187 9.48 -6.42 3.79
CA ALA A 187 9.18 -5.66 4.98
C ALA A 187 7.68 -5.72 5.27
N ILE A 188 7.36 -5.74 6.56
CA ILE A 188 6.00 -5.45 7.00
C ILE A 188 5.78 -3.94 6.95
N ILE A 189 4.74 -3.53 6.24
CA ILE A 189 4.32 -2.13 6.17
C ILE A 189 3.17 -1.93 7.16
N SER A 190 3.27 -0.93 8.03
CA SER A 190 2.21 -0.54 8.96
C SER A 190 1.91 0.95 8.86
N PHE A 191 0.63 1.30 8.97
CA PHE A 191 0.17 2.68 8.96
C PHE A 191 -1.24 2.78 9.56
N ASP A 192 -1.61 3.99 9.93
CA ASP A 192 -2.97 4.36 10.31
C ASP A 192 -3.69 5.05 9.16
N VAL A 193 -5.01 4.84 9.08
CA VAL A 193 -5.84 5.48 8.06
C VAL A 193 -6.93 6.34 8.69
N THR A 194 -7.09 7.54 8.14
CA THR A 194 -8.15 8.47 8.47
C THR A 194 -8.80 9.00 7.19
N GLN A 195 -10.06 9.40 7.26
CA GLN A 195 -10.79 9.99 6.13
C GLN A 195 -11.25 11.39 6.49
N ASN A 196 -10.86 12.37 5.67
CA ASN A 196 -11.33 13.74 5.82
C ASN A 196 -12.82 13.78 5.46
N CYS A 197 -13.68 13.93 6.47
CA CYS A 197 -15.14 14.04 6.29
C CYS A 197 -15.58 15.42 5.78
N ALA A 198 -14.64 16.32 5.43
CA ALA A 198 -14.98 17.61 4.85
C ALA A 198 -15.67 17.37 3.49
N ARG A 199 -16.95 17.74 3.41
CA ARG A 199 -17.72 17.71 2.17
C ARG A 199 -16.90 18.41 1.07
N LEU A 200 -16.95 17.87 -0.14
CA LEU A 200 -16.24 18.29 -1.36
C LEU A 200 -16.28 19.79 -1.73
N ASN A 201 -16.92 20.66 -0.93
CA ASN A 201 -17.24 22.04 -1.29
C ASN A 201 -16.46 23.13 -0.54
N ASP A 202 -15.45 22.84 0.29
CA ASP A 202 -14.85 23.93 1.11
C ASP A 202 -13.34 23.90 1.32
N ARG A 203 -12.55 23.41 0.35
CA ARG A 203 -11.10 23.67 0.35
C ARG A 203 -10.60 24.04 -1.03
N THR A 204 -10.47 25.35 -1.26
CA THR A 204 -9.65 25.94 -2.32
C THR A 204 -8.18 25.96 -1.90
N ASP A 205 -7.66 24.86 -1.36
CA ASP A 205 -6.22 24.77 -1.11
C ASP A 205 -5.54 24.54 -2.47
N PRO A 206 -4.59 25.38 -2.90
CA PRO A 206 -3.93 25.21 -4.19
C PRO A 206 -3.14 23.91 -4.17
N PHE A 207 -3.76 22.90 -4.78
CA PHE A 207 -3.15 21.65 -5.18
C PHE A 207 -1.83 21.96 -5.92
N VAL A 208 -0.69 21.55 -5.38
CA VAL A 208 0.56 21.55 -6.14
C VAL A 208 0.47 20.39 -7.13
N LYS A 209 -0.16 20.65 -8.27
CA LYS A 209 -0.06 19.78 -9.45
C LYS A 209 1.36 19.91 -9.97
N TYR A 210 2.17 18.87 -9.82
CA TYR A 210 3.34 18.78 -10.69
C TYR A 210 2.83 18.52 -12.10
N ASP A 211 2.83 19.57 -12.92
CA ASP A 211 2.54 19.47 -14.34
C ASP A 211 3.77 18.89 -15.05
N TRP A 212 3.89 17.56 -14.99
CA TRP A 212 5.01 16.79 -15.53
C TRP A 212 5.20 16.95 -17.04
N SER A 213 4.18 17.46 -17.75
CA SER A 213 4.24 17.79 -19.18
C SER A 213 5.07 19.04 -19.47
N LYS A 214 5.23 19.92 -18.47
CA LYS A 214 6.02 21.16 -18.56
C LYS A 214 7.39 21.04 -17.90
N THR A 215 7.70 19.90 -17.30
CA THR A 215 9.00 19.68 -16.66
C THR A 215 10.09 19.54 -17.72
N ASN A 216 11.12 20.39 -17.66
CA ASN A 216 12.32 20.23 -18.47
C ASN A 216 13.14 19.06 -17.95
N TRP A 217 12.82 17.86 -18.44
CA TRP A 217 13.43 16.60 -17.99
C TRP A 217 14.95 16.57 -18.13
N ASN A 218 15.52 17.32 -19.08
CA ASN A 218 16.97 17.41 -19.25
C ASN A 218 17.64 18.24 -18.15
N GLU A 219 17.01 19.33 -17.74
CA GLU A 219 17.48 20.17 -16.64
C GLU A 219 17.29 19.47 -15.29
N PHE A 220 16.15 18.81 -15.11
CA PHE A 220 15.90 17.95 -13.95
C PHE A 220 16.94 16.83 -13.83
N ARG A 221 17.24 16.12 -14.94
CA ARG A 221 18.30 15.10 -14.95
C ARG A 221 19.68 15.66 -14.65
N LYS A 222 20.00 16.88 -15.11
CA LYS A 222 21.26 17.55 -14.80
C LYS A 222 21.36 17.95 -13.33
N SER A 223 20.31 18.56 -12.78
CA SER A 223 20.28 18.97 -11.36
C SER A 223 20.27 17.77 -10.42
N LEU A 224 19.58 16.69 -10.79
CA LEU A 224 19.61 15.42 -10.06
C LEU A 224 21.00 14.80 -10.10
N LYS A 225 21.67 14.74 -11.26
CA LYS A 225 23.05 14.24 -11.36
C LYS A 225 24.02 15.06 -10.51
N LEU A 226 23.89 16.39 -10.53
CA LEU A 226 24.71 17.29 -9.70
C LEU A 226 24.47 17.09 -8.20
N ARG A 227 23.22 16.89 -7.79
CA ARG A 227 22.86 16.61 -6.38
C ARG A 227 23.28 15.23 -5.93
N VAL A 228 23.15 14.21 -6.78
CA VAL A 228 23.63 12.85 -6.50
C VAL A 228 25.15 12.83 -6.38
N SER A 229 25.87 13.56 -7.23
CA SER A 229 27.33 13.71 -7.09
C SER A 229 27.72 14.49 -5.84
N ALA A 230 26.94 15.50 -5.44
CA ALA A 230 27.18 16.24 -4.20
C ALA A 230 26.92 15.37 -2.95
N TRP A 231 25.86 14.55 -2.96
CA TRP A 231 25.54 13.61 -1.88
C TRP A 231 26.54 12.45 -1.77
N MET A 232 27.20 12.05 -2.86
CA MET A 232 28.29 11.07 -2.80
C MET A 232 29.54 11.59 -2.06
N THR A 233 29.69 12.91 -1.92
CA THR A 233 30.79 13.57 -1.20
C THR A 233 30.50 13.85 0.28
N ASP A 234 29.23 13.90 0.70
CA ASP A 234 28.81 14.32 2.06
C ASP A 234 28.57 13.15 3.04
N LEU A 235 28.98 11.92 2.69
CA LEU A 235 28.91 10.76 3.60
C LEU A 235 30.07 10.72 4.62
N GLU A 236 30.17 11.76 5.45
CA GLU A 236 30.80 11.74 6.79
C GLU A 236 29.86 12.50 7.78
N SER A 237 29.19 11.74 8.67
CA SER A 237 28.24 12.08 9.77
C SER A 237 28.68 13.23 10.73
N PRO A 238 27.90 13.84 11.69
CA PRO A 238 26.53 13.56 12.26
C PRO A 238 25.55 14.78 12.52
N ASP A 239 24.30 14.44 12.90
CA ASP A 239 23.29 15.08 13.81
C ASP A 239 22.68 16.52 13.65
N LEU A 240 21.33 16.61 13.69
CA LEU A 240 20.48 17.33 14.70
C LEU A 240 19.04 17.69 14.19
N ASP A 241 18.04 17.04 14.79
CA ASP A 241 16.93 17.54 15.63
C ASP A 241 15.82 18.56 15.20
N THR A 242 14.60 18.13 15.58
CA THR A 242 13.42 18.79 16.21
C THR A 242 12.50 19.86 15.57
N SER A 243 11.21 19.47 15.53
CA SER A 243 9.96 20.19 15.89
C SER A 243 9.13 20.93 14.84
N THR A 244 7.83 20.58 14.77
CA THR A 244 6.72 21.47 15.19
C THR A 244 5.34 20.78 15.19
N ALA A 245 4.66 20.86 16.35
CA ALA A 245 3.22 20.59 16.57
C ALA A 245 2.39 21.85 16.20
N ALA A 246 1.06 21.95 16.10
CA ALA A 246 -0.15 21.16 16.40
C ALA A 246 -1.33 21.81 15.62
N LEU A 247 -2.52 21.18 15.49
CA LEU A 247 -3.86 21.84 15.55
C LEU A 247 -5.06 20.85 15.35
N LEU A 248 -5.56 20.34 16.48
CA LEU A 248 -6.96 20.22 16.99
C LEU A 248 -8.21 19.79 16.15
N TYR A 249 -8.91 18.81 16.75
CA TYR A 249 -10.37 18.54 16.87
C TYR A 249 -11.15 17.78 15.76
N ASN A 250 -11.20 16.44 15.86
CA ASN A 250 -12.33 15.63 16.33
C ASN A 250 -12.03 14.15 16.04
N TYR A 251 -11.68 13.40 17.09
CA TYR A 251 -11.20 12.03 17.01
C TYR A 251 -12.34 11.05 16.72
N ASN A 252 -12.35 10.50 15.51
CA ASN A 252 -12.79 9.13 15.25
C ASN A 252 -11.56 8.39 14.74
N LEU A 253 -10.66 8.02 15.66
CA LEU A 253 -9.39 7.37 15.34
C LEU A 253 -9.47 5.89 15.70
N ILE A 254 -9.12 5.08 14.71
CA ILE A 254 -8.21 3.92 14.73
C ILE A 254 -8.57 3.12 13.48
N THR A 255 -7.55 2.73 12.70
CA THR A 255 -7.35 1.31 12.43
C THR A 255 -5.95 1.08 11.86
N ASN A 256 -5.10 0.40 12.63
CA ASN A 256 -3.77 0.01 12.21
C ASN A 256 -3.93 -1.00 11.07
N ILE A 257 -3.53 -0.61 9.87
CA ILE A 257 -3.52 -1.48 8.71
C ILE A 257 -2.10 -1.97 8.51
N ILE A 258 -1.95 -3.29 8.46
CA ILE A 258 -0.68 -3.91 8.12
C ILE A 258 -0.76 -4.51 6.72
N THR A 259 0.19 -4.15 5.87
CA THR A 259 0.41 -4.81 4.57
C THR A 259 1.58 -5.78 4.70
N ILE A 260 1.40 -7.00 4.21
CA ILE A 260 2.40 -8.06 4.28
C ILE A 260 2.44 -8.82 2.96
N SER A 261 3.57 -8.77 2.26
CA SER A 261 3.85 -9.70 1.17
C SER A 261 4.68 -10.88 1.70
N THR A 262 4.32 -12.10 1.33
CA THR A 262 5.04 -13.30 1.72
C THR A 262 5.50 -14.07 0.50
N ASP A 263 6.75 -13.92 0.08
CA ASP A 263 7.29 -14.78 -0.98
C ASP A 263 7.13 -16.25 -0.58
N THR A 264 6.49 -17.04 -1.45
CA THR A 264 6.64 -18.50 -1.40
C THR A 264 7.67 -18.92 -2.46
N PRO A 265 8.68 -19.74 -2.10
CA PRO A 265 9.72 -20.18 -3.02
C PRO A 265 9.19 -20.97 -4.21
#